data_AF-A0A220US65-F1
#
_entry.id   AF-A0A220US65-F1
#
_cell.length_a   1.000
_cell.length_b   1.000
_cell.length_c   1.000
_cell.angle_alpha   90.00
_cell.angle_beta   90.00
_cell.angle_gamma   90.00
#
_symmetry.space_group_name_H-M   'P 1'
#
loop_
_entity.id
_entity.type
_entity.pdbx_description
1 polymer ?
#
loop_
_entity_poly.entity_id
_entity_poly.type
_entity_poly.pdbx_seq_one_letter_code
_entity_poly.pdbx_strand_id
1 'polypeptide(L)' 'MGYSIKDIIYQGEKSGVHNWQTLSGQNFYWHPDWLHIAEDLTGHKATAHIQADGDKATQSEAEQAIVKHLNRGK' A
#
# COMPACT_ATOMS: atom_id res chain seq x y z
N MET A 1 4.61 19.30 -5.67
CA MET A 1 3.29 18.67 -5.53
C MET A 1 3.49 17.21 -5.21
N GLY A 2 3.07 16.77 -4.03
CA GLY A 2 3.19 15.38 -3.56
C GLY A 2 1.95 14.54 -3.88
N TYR A 3 2.09 13.22 -3.86
CA TYR A 3 0.95 12.29 -3.85
C TYR A 3 0.22 12.38 -2.51
N SER A 4 -1.08 12.12 -2.53
CA SER A 4 -2.00 12.04 -1.38
C SER A 4 -2.84 10.77 -1.50
N ILE A 5 -3.59 10.41 -0.45
CA ILE A 5 -4.50 9.23 -0.48
C ILE A 5 -5.52 9.33 -1.62
N LYS A 6 -5.93 10.53 -2.01
CA LYS A 6 -6.86 10.75 -3.12
C LYS A 6 -6.27 10.38 -4.49
N ASP A 7 -4.96 10.26 -4.60
CA ASP A 7 -4.26 9.89 -5.85
C ASP A 7 -4.12 8.36 -6.02
N ILE A 8 -4.51 7.59 -5.01
CA ILE A 8 -4.60 6.13 -5.07
C ILE A 8 -6.07 5.70 -5.07
N ILE A 9 -6.41 4.78 -5.96
CA ILE A 9 -7.76 4.26 -6.16
C ILE A 9 -7.82 2.88 -5.54
N TYR A 10 -8.63 2.72 -4.49
CA TYR A 10 -8.87 1.42 -3.90
C TYR A 10 -9.63 0.51 -4.86
N GLN A 11 -9.04 -0.66 -5.18
CA GLN A 11 -9.59 -1.64 -6.11
C GLN A 11 -10.37 -2.76 -5.40
N GLY A 12 -10.39 -2.75 -4.07
CA GLY A 12 -11.01 -3.79 -3.25
C GLY A 12 -9.99 -4.77 -2.69
N GLU A 13 -10.52 -5.92 -2.27
CA GLU A 13 -9.80 -6.97 -1.55
C GLU A 13 -10.01 -8.30 -2.28
N LYS A 14 -8.96 -9.13 -2.31
CA LYS A 14 -9.03 -10.51 -2.77
C LYS A 14 -8.28 -11.42 -1.81
N SER A 15 -8.98 -12.37 -1.19
CA SER A 15 -8.40 -13.31 -0.23
C SER A 15 -7.65 -12.62 0.92
N GLY A 16 -8.19 -11.51 1.44
CA GLY A 16 -7.57 -10.69 2.49
C GLY A 16 -6.47 -9.73 1.99
N VAL A 17 -6.04 -9.84 0.73
CA VAL A 17 -5.07 -8.91 0.13
C VAL A 17 -5.81 -7.74 -0.48
N HIS A 18 -5.64 -6.58 0.13
CA HIS A 18 -6.13 -5.29 -0.35
C HIS A 18 -5.28 -4.80 -1.52
N ASN A 19 -5.92 -4.15 -2.50
CA ASN A 19 -5.28 -3.62 -3.69
C ASN A 19 -5.63 -2.15 -3.90
N TRP A 20 -4.61 -1.34 -4.22
CA TRP A 20 -4.76 0.05 -4.67
C TRP A 20 -4.01 0.25 -5.98
N GLN A 21 -4.54 1.13 -6.81
CA GLN A 21 -3.92 1.51 -8.08
C GLN A 21 -3.74 3.03 -8.16
N THR A 22 -2.57 3.48 -8.58
CA THR A 22 -2.32 4.90 -8.88
C THR A 22 -2.91 5.28 -10.24
N LEU A 23 -3.15 6.58 -10.46
CA LEU A 23 -3.55 7.10 -11.78
C LEU A 23 -2.55 6.78 -12.90
N SER A 24 -1.28 6.53 -12.56
CA SER A 24 -0.23 6.08 -13.48
C SER A 24 -0.28 4.58 -13.82
N GLY A 25 -1.15 3.80 -13.17
CA GLY A 25 -1.33 2.36 -13.42
C GLY A 25 -0.47 1.43 -12.56
N GLN A 26 0.27 1.95 -11.57
CA GLN A 26 1.03 1.12 -10.62
C GLN A 26 0.10 0.56 -9.55
N ASN A 27 0.21 -0.74 -9.29
CA ASN A 27 -0.60 -1.45 -8.29
C ASN A 27 0.19 -1.67 -7.00
N PHE A 28 -0.51 -1.60 -5.89
CA PHE A 28 0.01 -1.79 -4.54
C PHE A 28 -0.90 -2.76 -3.79
N TYR A 29 -0.29 -3.75 -3.17
CA TYR A 29 -0.96 -4.84 -2.49
C TYR A 29 -0.53 -4.88 -1.03
N TRP A 30 -1.47 -5.17 -0.14
CA TRP A 30 -1.20 -5.30 1.28
C TRP A 30 -2.16 -6.27 1.94
N HIS A 31 -1.68 -7.04 2.92
CA HIS A 31 -2.47 -7.92 3.75
C HIS A 31 -2.36 -7.47 5.22
N PRO A 32 -3.39 -7.61 6.07
CA PRO A 32 -3.32 -7.27 7.50
C PRO A 32 -2.18 -7.93 8.29
N ASP A 33 -1.70 -9.08 7.81
CA ASP A 33 -0.56 -9.79 8.40
C ASP A 33 0.81 -9.36 7.82
N TRP A 34 0.83 -8.41 6.88
CA TRP A 34 2.06 -7.85 6.31
C TRP A 34 2.35 -6.48 6.93
N LEU A 35 3.59 -6.29 7.37
CA LEU A 35 4.11 -4.98 7.77
C LEU A 35 4.77 -4.26 6.59
N HIS A 36 4.39 -4.60 5.36
CA HIS A 36 4.92 -4.00 4.14
C HIS A 36 3.89 -4.00 3.02
N ILE A 37 4.04 -3.04 2.11
CA ILE A 37 3.34 -2.97 0.83
C ILE A 37 4.13 -3.76 -0.21
N ALA A 38 3.44 -4.49 -1.06
CA ALA A 38 4.00 -5.17 -2.21
C ALA A 38 3.49 -4.59 -3.54
N GLU A 39 4.24 -4.78 -4.61
CA GLU A 39 3.81 -4.45 -5.98
C GLU A 39 3.11 -5.60 -6.71
N ASP A 40 3.01 -6.76 -6.05
CA ASP A 40 2.36 -7.93 -6.60
C ASP A 40 1.50 -8.65 -5.55
N LEU A 41 0.51 -9.40 -6.04
CA LEU A 41 -0.47 -10.12 -5.22
C LEU A 41 0.14 -11.16 -4.28
N THR A 42 1.35 -11.65 -4.54
CA THR A 42 2.00 -12.67 -3.70
C THR A 42 2.67 -12.06 -2.47
N GLY A 43 2.95 -10.75 -2.48
CA GLY A 43 3.63 -10.09 -1.36
C GLY A 43 5.16 -10.17 -1.41
N HIS A 44 5.74 -10.77 -2.46
CA HIS A 44 7.17 -11.05 -2.56
C HIS A 44 7.99 -9.82 -2.97
N LYS A 45 7.41 -8.90 -3.76
CA LYS A 45 8.05 -7.63 -4.10
C LYS A 45 7.69 -6.55 -3.10
N ALA A 46 8.26 -6.64 -1.89
CA ALA A 46 8.09 -5.61 -0.87
C ALA A 46 8.73 -4.29 -1.31
N THR A 47 7.97 -3.19 -1.26
CA THR A 47 8.42 -1.86 -1.73
C THR A 47 8.39 -0.79 -0.65
N ALA A 48 7.51 -0.92 0.32
CA ALA A 48 7.40 0.03 1.42
C ALA A 48 7.13 -0.70 2.73
N HIS A 49 7.76 -0.26 3.81
CA HIS A 49 7.49 -0.77 5.14
C HIS A 49 6.40 0.06 5.82
N ILE A 50 5.49 -0.59 6.54
CA ILE A 50 4.44 0.04 7.34
C ILE A 50 4.92 0.06 8.78
N GLN A 51 4.96 1.25 9.38
CA GLN A 51 5.05 1.37 10.83
C GLN A 51 3.65 1.22 11.40
N ALA A 52 3.36 0.04 11.92
CA ALA A 52 2.13 -0.22 12.67
C ALA A 52 2.34 0.16 14.14
N ASP A 53 1.37 0.85 14.74
CA ASP A 53 1.38 1.16 16.18
C ASP A 53 0.93 -0.04 17.04
N GLY A 54 0.32 -1.07 16.45
CA GLY A 54 -0.14 -2.29 17.12
C GLY A 54 0.44 -3.59 16.54
N ASP A 55 -0.09 -4.74 16.97
CA ASP A 55 0.35 -6.07 16.51
C ASP A 55 0.18 -6.28 15.00
N LYS A 56 -0.77 -5.57 14.38
CA LYS A 56 -1.06 -5.63 12.95
C LYS A 56 -1.19 -4.24 12.38
N ALA A 57 -0.75 -4.07 11.13
CA ALA A 57 -1.03 -2.88 10.36
C ALA A 57 -2.52 -2.78 10.03
N THR A 58 -3.01 -1.55 9.91
CA THR A 58 -4.36 -1.22 9.46
C THR A 58 -4.35 -0.79 7.99
N GLN A 59 -5.52 -0.86 7.36
CA GLN A 59 -5.70 -0.39 5.99
C GLN A 59 -5.26 1.07 5.81
N SER A 60 -5.55 1.93 6.79
CA SER A 60 -5.18 3.34 6.72
C SER A 60 -3.66 3.55 6.82
N GLU A 61 -2.97 2.79 7.66
CA GLU A 61 -1.50 2.82 7.73
C GLU A 61 -0.87 2.30 6.43
N ALA A 62 -1.48 1.31 5.78
CA ALA A 62 -1.05 0.83 4.47
C ALA A 62 -1.19 1.93 3.39
N GLU A 63 -2.32 2.63 3.35
CA GLU A 63 -2.54 3.77 2.44
C GLU A 63 -1.49 4.88 2.64
N GLN A 64 -1.20 5.22 3.90
CA GLN A 64 -0.17 6.19 4.25
C GLN A 64 1.22 5.72 3.79
N ALA A 65 1.53 4.44 3.94
CA ALA A 65 2.80 3.87 3.50
C ALA A 65 2.96 3.93 1.97
N ILE A 66 1.90 3.63 1.21
CA ILE A 66 1.89 3.76 -0.26
C ILE A 66 2.17 5.21 -0.66
N VAL A 67 1.43 6.16 -0.11
CA VAL A 67 1.59 7.59 -0.41
C VAL A 67 2.99 8.08 -0.06
N LYS A 68 3.53 7.67 1.09
CA LYS A 68 4.89 8.00 1.52
C LYS A 68 5.94 7.42 0.58
N HIS A 69 5.76 6.18 0.10
CA HIS A 69 6.63 5.55 -0.88
C HIS A 69 6.62 6.30 -2.22
N LEU A 70 5.44 6.62 -2.75
CA LEU A 70 5.28 7.40 -3.98
C LEU A 70 5.93 8.79 -3.89
N ASN A 71 5.90 9.42 -2.71
CA ASN A 71 6.56 10.70 -2.48
C ASN A 71 8.08 10.58 -2.29
N ARG A 72 8.61 9.44 -1.87
CA ARG A 72 10.06 9.19 -1.77
C ARG A 72 10.72 8.95 -3.12
N GLY A 73 9.97 8.44 -4.10
CA GLY A 73 10.45 8.22 -5.47
C GLY A 73 10.46 9.48 -6.36
N LYS A 74 10.16 10.66 -5.81
CA LYS A 74 10.27 11.97 -6.49
C LYS A 74 11.61 12.62 -6.19
#